data_AF-A0A536WPK9-F1
#
_entry.id   AF-A0A536WPK9-F1
#
_cell.length_a   1.000
_cell.length_b   1.000
_cell.length_c   1.000
_cell.angle_alpha   90.00
_cell.angle_beta   90.00
_cell.angle_gamma   90.00
#
_symmetry.space_group_name_H-M   'P 1'
#
loop_
_entity.id
_entity.type
_entity.pdbx_description
1 polymer ?
#
loop_
_entity_poly.entity_id
_entity_poly.type
_entity_poly.pdbx_seq_one_letter_code
_entity_poly.pdbx_strand_id
1 'polypeptide(L)'
;MRASRKDGRILIYSHDTFGLGHLRRCRAIAHALVERYKQLSVLILSGSPIIGSFDFRARVDFVRVPGVIKLRNGEYTPLNLHLDIAETLSMRASIIQHTAEIFDPDLFIVDKEPVGLRGEVLPTLKALKRRGTRLVLGLRDVMDEPRLLEPEWQRKKAMP
;
A
#
# COMPACT_ATOMS: atom_id res chain seq x y z
N MET A 1 -23.07 -2.98 12.34
CA MET A 1 -23.51 -3.03 10.93
C MET A 1 -23.08 -1.72 10.27
N ARG A 2 -22.30 -1.74 9.19
CA ARG A 2 -21.90 -0.50 8.50
C ARG A 2 -23.14 0.13 7.86
N ALA A 3 -23.31 1.44 7.99
CA ALA A 3 -24.37 2.15 7.29
C ALA A 3 -24.14 2.04 5.77
N SER A 4 -25.20 1.72 5.01
CA SER A 4 -25.14 1.65 3.56
C SER A 4 -24.83 3.02 2.98
N ARG A 5 -23.57 3.24 2.54
CA ARG A 5 -23.19 4.45 1.80
C ARG A 5 -23.53 4.27 0.32
N LYS A 6 -24.04 5.34 -0.31
CA LYS A 6 -24.30 5.38 -1.76
C LYS A 6 -23.01 5.27 -2.59
N ASP A 7 -21.91 5.84 -2.07
CA ASP A 7 -20.61 5.86 -2.76
C ASP A 7 -19.60 4.92 -2.10
N GLY A 8 -19.00 4.05 -2.91
CA GLY A 8 -17.95 3.11 -2.51
C GLY A 8 -16.59 3.78 -2.36
N ARG A 9 -15.80 3.31 -1.39
CA ARG A 9 -14.43 3.77 -1.16
C ARG A 9 -13.45 2.60 -1.21
N ILE A 10 -12.39 2.74 -2.01
CA ILE A 10 -11.31 1.76 -2.07
C ILE A 10 -10.03 2.42 -1.61
N LEU A 11 -9.39 1.82 -0.62
CA LEU A 11 -8.02 2.16 -0.24
C LEU A 11 -7.08 1.18 -0.94
N ILE A 12 -6.01 1.69 -1.54
CA ILE A 12 -4.94 0.87 -2.12
C ILE A 12 -3.66 1.26 -1.41
N TYR A 13 -2.95 0.28 -0.84
CA TYR A 13 -1.61 0.49 -0.32
C TYR A 13 -0.59 -0.07 -1.30
N SER A 14 0.33 0.80 -1.74
CA SER A 14 1.49 0.45 -2.54
C SER A 14 2.74 0.65 -1.70
N HIS A 15 3.43 -0.45 -1.37
CA HIS A 15 4.65 -0.42 -0.58
C HIS A 15 5.85 0.26 -1.28
N ASP A 16 5.67 0.75 -2.53
CA ASP A 16 6.73 1.23 -3.42
C ASP A 16 7.84 1.96 -2.68
N THR A 17 9.05 1.46 -2.93
CA THR A 17 10.28 2.23 -2.79
C THR A 17 10.56 2.92 -4.13
N PHE A 18 11.81 3.08 -4.58
CA PHE A 18 12.11 3.77 -5.85
C PHE A 18 11.51 3.11 -7.11
N GLY A 19 11.06 1.85 -7.04
CA GLY A 19 10.48 1.14 -8.18
C GLY A 19 9.14 1.73 -8.61
N LEU A 20 8.96 1.94 -9.93
CA LEU A 20 7.73 2.52 -10.47
C LEU A 20 6.64 1.48 -10.78
N GLY A 21 6.96 0.20 -10.65
CA GLY A 21 6.10 -0.90 -11.07
C GLY A 21 4.81 -0.99 -10.26
N HIS A 22 4.87 -0.91 -8.92
CA HIS A 22 3.66 -1.07 -8.11
C HIS A 22 2.77 0.16 -8.23
N LEU A 23 3.34 1.37 -8.21
CA LEU A 23 2.56 2.60 -8.33
C LEU A 23 1.83 2.66 -9.68
N ARG A 24 2.51 2.33 -10.79
CA ARG A 24 1.88 2.29 -12.12
C ARG A 24 0.71 1.29 -12.15
N ARG A 25 0.87 0.13 -11.53
CA ARG A 25 -0.20 -0.89 -11.47
C ARG A 25 -1.35 -0.46 -10.57
N CYS A 26 -1.07 0.01 -9.37
CA CYS A 26 -2.09 0.54 -8.44
C CYS A 26 -2.89 1.66 -9.09
N ARG A 27 -2.23 2.56 -9.82
CA ARG A 27 -2.88 3.61 -10.62
C ARG A 27 -3.75 3.04 -11.75
N ALA A 28 -3.25 2.06 -12.51
CA ALA A 28 -4.01 1.43 -13.57
C ALA A 28 -5.29 0.75 -13.05
N ILE A 29 -5.18 0.03 -11.93
CA ILE A 29 -6.32 -0.58 -11.22
C ILE A 29 -7.31 0.50 -10.77
N ALA A 30 -6.83 1.55 -10.10
CA ALA A 30 -7.66 2.66 -9.63
C ALA A 30 -8.43 3.33 -10.78
N HIS A 31 -7.75 3.61 -11.89
CA HIS A 31 -8.36 4.24 -13.08
C HIS A 31 -9.45 3.37 -13.69
N ALA A 32 -9.18 2.07 -13.89
CA ALA A 32 -10.16 1.13 -14.42
C ALA A 32 -11.40 1.02 -13.52
N LEU A 33 -11.20 1.04 -12.20
CA LEU A 33 -12.28 0.96 -11.22
C LEU A 33 -13.17 2.21 -11.27
N VAL A 34 -12.62 3.42 -11.20
CA VAL A 34 -13.44 4.66 -11.23
C VAL A 34 -14.07 4.94 -12.59
N GLU A 35 -13.52 4.39 -13.67
CA GLU A 35 -14.09 4.45 -15.01
C GLU A 35 -15.35 3.59 -15.12
N ARG A 36 -15.29 2.37 -14.58
CA ARG A 36 -16.38 1.40 -14.56
C ARG A 36 -17.48 1.76 -13.55
N TYR A 37 -17.11 2.24 -12.37
CA TYR A 37 -18.03 2.51 -11.26
C TYR A 37 -18.09 4.01 -10.95
N LYS A 38 -19.19 4.67 -11.33
CA LYS A 38 -19.31 6.14 -11.25
C LYS A 38 -19.39 6.69 -9.82
N GLN A 39 -19.89 5.89 -8.88
CA GLN A 39 -20.02 6.21 -7.45
C GLN A 39 -18.85 5.64 -6.62
N LEU A 40 -17.65 5.55 -7.22
CA LEU A 40 -16.46 4.98 -6.57
C LEU A 40 -15.35 6.02 -6.48
N SER A 41 -14.78 6.12 -5.29
CA SER A 41 -13.54 6.86 -5.04
C SER A 41 -12.42 5.94 -4.59
N VAL A 42 -11.21 6.21 -5.06
CA VAL A 42 -10.02 5.43 -4.75
C VAL A 42 -8.97 6.34 -4.12
N LEU A 43 -8.40 5.92 -3.00
CA LEU A 43 -7.27 6.59 -2.35
C LEU A 43 -6.05 5.66 -2.39
N ILE A 44 -4.92 6.16 -2.88
CA ILE A 44 -3.67 5.40 -2.97
C ILE A 44 -2.69 5.87 -1.89
N LEU A 45 -2.25 4.97 -1.03
CA LEU A 45 -1.14 5.19 -0.10
C LEU A 45 0.16 4.74 -0.75
N SER A 46 1.17 5.61 -0.83
CA SER A 46 2.47 5.25 -1.42
C SER A 46 3.65 5.97 -0.78
N GLY A 47 4.78 5.27 -0.67
CA GLY A 47 6.08 5.84 -0.31
C GLY A 47 6.87 6.43 -1.48
N SER A 48 6.37 6.30 -2.71
CA SER A 48 7.10 6.71 -3.92
C SER A 48 7.32 8.23 -3.94
N PRO A 49 8.57 8.69 -4.16
CA PRO A 49 8.86 10.11 -4.15
C PRO A 49 8.27 10.88 -5.34
N ILE A 50 7.82 10.18 -6.37
CA ILE A 50 7.31 10.77 -7.59
C ILE A 50 5.81 10.57 -7.77
N ILE A 51 5.07 10.14 -6.73
CA ILE A 51 3.63 9.91 -6.85
C ILE A 51 2.87 11.15 -7.34
N GLY A 52 3.27 12.34 -6.89
CA GLY A 52 2.69 13.61 -7.34
C GLY A 52 3.05 14.01 -8.77
N SER A 53 3.95 13.29 -9.44
CA SER A 53 4.31 13.50 -10.84
C SER A 53 3.43 12.70 -11.81
N PHE A 54 2.52 11.85 -11.31
CA PHE A 54 1.59 11.09 -12.14
C PHE A 54 0.23 11.78 -12.23
N ASP A 55 -0.38 11.70 -13.42
CA ASP A 55 -1.78 12.10 -13.58
C ASP A 55 -2.73 11.08 -12.95
N PHE A 56 -3.71 11.58 -12.22
CA PHE A 56 -4.80 10.81 -11.64
C PHE A 56 -6.15 11.26 -12.21
N ARG A 57 -7.01 10.29 -12.51
CA ARG A 57 -8.39 10.57 -12.93
C ARG A 57 -9.20 11.15 -11.78
N ALA A 58 -10.28 11.86 -12.11
CA ALA A 58 -11.25 12.31 -11.11
C ALA A 58 -11.71 11.14 -10.22
N ARG A 59 -11.84 11.41 -8.90
CA ARG A 59 -12.13 10.43 -7.83
C ARG A 59 -10.99 9.46 -7.51
N VAL A 60 -9.80 9.66 -8.08
CA VAL A 60 -8.58 8.99 -7.63
C VAL A 60 -7.67 10.06 -7.02
N ASP A 61 -7.25 9.83 -5.79
CA ASP A 61 -6.32 10.69 -5.08
C ASP A 61 -5.26 9.85 -4.36
N PHE A 62 -4.28 10.48 -3.75
CA PHE A 62 -3.21 9.80 -3.04
C PHE A 62 -2.81 10.47 -1.73
N VAL A 63 -2.30 9.65 -0.82
CA VAL A 63 -1.57 10.10 0.37
C VAL A 63 -0.14 9.57 0.26
N ARG A 64 0.80 10.51 0.28
CA ARG A 64 2.23 10.18 0.33
C ARG A 64 2.64 9.89 1.76
N VAL A 65 3.26 8.74 1.99
CA VAL A 65 3.96 8.42 3.24
C VAL A 65 5.47 8.67 3.07
N PRO A 66 6.23 8.93 4.17
CA PRO A 66 7.68 9.13 4.09
C PRO A 66 8.38 8.01 3.32
N GLY A 67 9.15 8.36 2.30
CA GLY A 67 9.82 7.39 1.43
C GLY A 67 10.98 6.68 2.12
N VAL A 68 11.23 5.43 1.72
CA VAL A 68 12.34 4.58 2.20
C VAL A 68 13.07 3.98 1.00
N ILE A 69 14.41 3.92 1.06
CA ILE A 69 15.27 3.31 0.05
C ILE A 69 15.75 1.97 0.55
N LYS A 70 15.68 0.95 -0.30
CA LYS A 70 16.36 -0.32 -0.07
C LYS A 70 17.83 -0.20 -0.50
N LEU A 71 18.73 -0.33 0.45
CA LEU A 71 20.18 -0.38 0.22
C LEU A 71 20.57 -1.72 -0.40
N ARG A 72 21.74 -1.76 -1.05
CA ARG A 72 22.24 -2.97 -1.73
C ARG A 72 22.48 -4.15 -0.79
N ASN A 73 22.73 -3.88 0.49
CA ASN A 73 22.86 -4.89 1.55
C ASN A 73 21.50 -5.45 2.04
N GLY A 74 20.37 -4.96 1.50
CA GLY A 74 19.02 -5.37 1.88
C GLY A 74 18.43 -4.58 3.05
N GLU A 75 19.18 -3.66 3.66
CA GLU A 75 18.66 -2.74 4.68
C GLU A 75 17.81 -1.65 4.05
N TYR A 76 16.99 -0.99 4.88
CA TYR A 76 16.18 0.15 4.46
C TYR A 76 16.64 1.40 5.21
N THR A 77 16.83 2.50 4.47
CA THR A 77 17.12 3.82 5.02
C THR A 77 16.02 4.80 4.62
N PRO A 78 15.68 5.79 5.47
CA PRO A 78 14.80 6.88 5.06
C PRO A 78 15.37 7.63 3.85
N LEU A 79 14.50 8.15 2.98
CA LEU A 79 14.91 8.77 1.73
C LEU A 79 15.58 10.15 1.92
N ASN A 80 15.02 11.00 2.79
CA ASN A 80 15.42 12.42 2.89
C ASN A 80 15.64 12.90 4.34
N LEU A 81 15.33 12.08 5.33
CA LEU A 81 15.37 12.47 6.74
C LEU A 81 16.50 11.71 7.43
N HIS A 82 17.32 12.41 8.23
CA HIS A 82 18.30 11.81 9.14
C HIS A 82 17.60 11.23 10.38
N LEU A 83 16.56 10.43 10.16
CA LEU A 83 15.81 9.75 11.22
C LEU A 83 16.23 8.29 11.27
N ASP A 84 15.99 7.66 12.42
CA ASP A 84 16.09 6.21 12.49
C ASP A 84 15.01 5.56 11.61
N ILE A 85 15.32 4.39 11.05
CA ILE A 85 14.38 3.62 10.24
C ILE A 85 13.16 3.21 11.06
N ALA A 86 13.31 2.94 12.36
CA ALA A 86 12.18 2.59 13.22
C ALA A 86 11.21 3.76 13.40
N GLU A 87 11.72 4.98 13.58
CA GLU A 87 10.91 6.19 13.67
C GLU A 87 10.16 6.45 12.35
N THR A 88 10.85 6.29 11.22
CA THR A 88 10.23 6.44 9.89
C THR A 88 9.12 5.42 9.67
N LEU A 89 9.32 4.15 10.06
CA LEU A 89 8.30 3.11 9.98
C LEU A 89 7.11 3.40 10.91
N SER A 90 7.37 3.94 12.11
CA SER A 90 6.32 4.37 13.04
C SER A 90 5.45 5.48 12.44
N MET A 91 6.07 6.51 11.83
CA MET A 91 5.35 7.57 11.14
C MET A 91 4.53 7.02 9.96
N ARG A 92 5.12 6.15 9.14
CA ARG A 92 4.43 5.49 8.03
C ARG A 92 3.22 4.71 8.52
N ALA A 93 3.38 3.86 9.52
CA ALA A 93 2.29 3.08 10.11
C ALA A 93 1.16 3.99 10.65
N SER A 94 1.51 5.07 11.36
CA SER A 94 0.55 6.03 11.89
C SER A 94 -0.25 6.73 10.78
N ILE A 95 0.41 7.21 9.73
CA ILE A 95 -0.26 7.85 8.58
C ILE A 95 -1.19 6.85 7.90
N ILE A 96 -0.72 5.63 7.64
CA ILE A 96 -1.51 4.57 6.97
C ILE A 96 -2.76 4.24 7.80
N GLN A 97 -2.61 4.07 9.12
CA GLN A 97 -3.70 3.73 10.01
C GLN A 97 -4.73 4.86 10.10
N HIS A 98 -4.31 6.09 10.43
CA HIS A 98 -5.21 7.23 10.55
C HIS A 98 -5.93 7.53 9.24
N THR A 99 -5.21 7.48 8.11
CA THR A 99 -5.81 7.63 6.78
C THR A 99 -6.92 6.62 6.56
N ALA A 100 -6.66 5.34 6.83
CA ALA A 100 -7.65 4.28 6.66
C ALA A 100 -8.86 4.41 7.60
N GLU A 101 -8.63 4.83 8.84
CA GLU A 101 -9.69 5.00 9.85
C GLU A 101 -10.65 6.13 9.52
N ILE A 102 -10.12 7.25 9.00
CA ILE A 102 -10.89 8.43 8.57
C ILE A 102 -11.55 8.19 7.22
N PHE A 103 -10.80 7.64 6.26
CA PHE A 103 -11.30 7.36 4.92
C PHE A 103 -12.40 6.30 4.93
N ASP A 104 -12.37 5.37 5.90
CA ASP A 104 -13.36 4.31 6.10
C ASP A 104 -13.66 3.51 4.81
N PRO A 105 -12.67 2.79 4.25
CA PRO A 105 -12.81 2.11 2.97
C PRO A 105 -13.69 0.87 3.05
N ASP A 106 -14.42 0.57 1.98
CA ASP A 106 -15.18 -0.68 1.79
C ASP A 106 -14.28 -1.84 1.36
N LEU A 107 -13.22 -1.51 0.63
CA LEU A 107 -12.21 -2.44 0.17
C LEU A 107 -10.82 -1.86 0.46
N PHE A 108 -9.96 -2.66 1.07
CA PHE A 108 -8.54 -2.34 1.20
C PHE A 108 -7.70 -3.34 0.40
N ILE A 109 -6.99 -2.85 -0.61
CA ILE A 109 -6.09 -3.62 -1.46
C ILE A 109 -4.65 -3.36 -0.97
N VAL A 110 -3.99 -4.40 -0.48
CA VAL A 110 -2.56 -4.34 -0.11
C VAL A 110 -1.75 -4.94 -1.23
N ASP A 111 -0.84 -4.16 -1.79
CA ASP A 111 -0.07 -4.59 -2.95
C ASP A 111 1.22 -5.34 -2.60
N LYS A 112 1.37 -6.55 -3.14
CA LYS A 112 2.51 -7.47 -3.03
C LYS A 112 2.82 -7.96 -1.61
N GLU A 113 3.10 -7.04 -0.69
CA GLU A 113 3.56 -7.35 0.67
C GLU A 113 2.37 -7.31 1.65
N PRO A 114 1.86 -8.44 2.13
CA PRO A 114 0.58 -8.51 2.85
C PRO A 114 0.54 -7.72 4.14
N VAL A 115 1.69 -7.46 4.78
CA VAL A 115 1.79 -6.63 5.99
C VAL A 115 2.53 -5.32 5.74
N GLY A 116 2.79 -4.99 4.47
CA GLY A 116 3.61 -3.86 4.05
C GLY A 116 5.06 -3.98 4.48
N LEU A 117 5.80 -2.88 4.33
CA LEU A 117 7.21 -2.84 4.72
C LEU A 117 7.34 -3.05 6.25
N ARG A 118 8.05 -4.11 6.65
CA ARG A 118 8.30 -4.45 8.06
C ARG A 118 7.03 -4.46 8.94
N GLY A 119 5.88 -4.79 8.38
CA GLY A 119 4.64 -4.93 9.16
C GLY A 119 3.88 -3.62 9.40
N GLU A 120 4.27 -2.50 8.77
CA GLU A 120 3.66 -1.19 9.00
C GLU A 120 2.14 -1.13 8.73
N VAL A 121 1.61 -2.04 7.91
CA VAL A 121 0.19 -2.10 7.55
C VAL A 121 -0.60 -3.04 8.48
N LEU A 122 0.08 -3.85 9.29
CA LEU A 122 -0.55 -4.83 10.17
C LEU A 122 -1.55 -4.21 11.18
N PRO A 123 -1.27 -3.08 11.85
CA PRO A 123 -2.25 -2.42 12.71
C PRO A 123 -3.52 -2.03 11.95
N THR A 124 -3.35 -1.45 10.76
CA THR A 124 -4.46 -1.05 9.87
C THR A 124 -5.30 -2.23 9.42
N LEU A 125 -4.68 -3.35 9.04
CA LEU A 125 -5.41 -4.58 8.68
C LEU A 125 -6.26 -5.11 9.84
N LYS A 126 -5.69 -5.13 11.06
CA LYS A 126 -6.45 -5.54 12.26
C LYS A 126 -7.62 -4.60 12.54
N ALA A 127 -7.42 -3.29 12.43
CA ALA A 127 -8.46 -2.30 12.62
C ALA A 127 -9.60 -2.45 11.59
N LEU A 128 -9.26 -2.51 10.30
CA LEU A 128 -10.24 -2.64 9.22
C LEU A 128 -10.96 -3.99 9.22
N LYS A 129 -10.27 -5.09 9.57
CA LYS A 129 -10.91 -6.41 9.74
C LYS A 129 -11.99 -6.39 10.80
N ARG A 130 -11.73 -5.76 11.96
CA ARG A 130 -12.74 -5.60 13.03
C ARG A 130 -13.96 -4.79 12.59
N ARG A 131 -13.80 -3.89 11.63
CA ARG A 131 -14.89 -3.09 11.04
C ARG A 131 -15.65 -3.81 9.92
N GLY A 132 -15.23 -5.01 9.52
CA GLY A 132 -15.83 -5.75 8.42
C GLY A 132 -15.41 -5.29 7.03
N THR A 133 -14.30 -4.55 6.90
CA THR A 133 -13.75 -4.13 5.60
C THR A 133 -13.27 -5.35 4.81
N ARG A 134 -13.53 -5.39 3.51
CA ARG A 134 -12.97 -6.44 2.64
C ARG A 134 -11.48 -6.19 2.46
N LEU A 135 -10.66 -7.16 2.83
CA LEU A 135 -9.20 -7.09 2.69
C LEU A 135 -8.76 -7.97 1.51
N VAL A 136 -7.97 -7.42 0.60
CA VAL A 136 -7.50 -8.10 -0.61
C VAL A 136 -5.99 -7.94 -0.74
N LEU A 137 -5.30 -9.04 -1.01
CA LEU A 137 -3.88 -9.04 -1.35
C LEU A 137 -3.72 -9.05 -2.86
N GLY A 138 -3.03 -8.05 -3.40
CA GLY A 138 -2.65 -8.00 -4.81
C GLY A 138 -1.36 -8.76 -5.05
N LEU A 139 -1.44 -9.95 -5.65
CA LEU A 139 -0.27 -10.73 -6.08
C LEU A 139 -0.09 -10.64 -7.60
N ARG A 140 1.15 -10.88 -8.03
CA ARG A 140 1.48 -11.02 -9.46
C ARG A 140 1.56 -12.51 -9.79
N ASP A 141 1.19 -12.86 -11.01
CA ASP A 141 1.33 -14.23 -11.50
C ASP A 141 2.80 -14.68 -11.47
N VAL A 142 3.72 -13.78 -11.83
CA VAL A 142 5.16 -13.98 -11.73
C VAL A 142 5.73 -13.03 -10.68
N MET A 143 6.26 -13.59 -9.60
CA MET A 143 6.71 -12.82 -8.44
C MET A 143 8.14 -12.27 -8.59
N ASP A 144 9.11 -13.08 -8.98
CA ASP A 144 10.50 -12.69 -9.29
C ASP A 144 11.28 -13.93 -9.79
N GLU A 145 12.57 -13.79 -10.07
CA GLU A 145 13.45 -14.91 -10.35
C GLU A 145 13.54 -15.87 -9.13
N PRO A 146 13.47 -17.21 -9.33
CA PRO A 146 13.48 -18.18 -8.23
C PRO A 146 14.66 -18.02 -7.27
N ARG A 147 15.87 -17.75 -7.81
CA ARG A 147 17.11 -17.54 -7.04
C ARG A 147 17.05 -16.35 -6.07
N LEU A 148 16.17 -15.37 -6.32
CA LEU A 148 15.94 -14.23 -5.45
C LEU A 148 14.83 -14.49 -4.44
N LEU A 149 13.78 -15.22 -4.86
CA LEU A 149 12.61 -15.52 -4.03
C LEU A 149 12.90 -16.51 -2.91
N GLU A 150 13.62 -17.59 -3.20
CA GLU A 150 13.83 -18.67 -2.23
C GLU A 150 14.54 -18.20 -0.95
N PRO A 151 15.66 -17.46 -1.01
CA PRO A 151 16.26 -16.89 0.20
C PRO A 151 15.35 -15.90 0.93
N GLU A 152 14.53 -15.14 0.19
CA GLU A 152 13.58 -14.21 0.78
C GLU A 152 12.47 -14.93 1.56
N TRP A 153 11.90 -15.99 0.98
CA TRP A 153 10.82 -16.76 1.59
C TRP A 153 11.30 -17.56 2.80
N GLN A 154 12.51 -18.12 2.74
CA GLN A 154 13.14 -18.75 3.91
C GLN A 154 13.29 -17.76 5.07
N ARG A 155 13.85 -16.55 4.81
CA ARG A 155 13.95 -15.49 5.83
C ARG A 155 12.59 -15.08 6.39
N LYS A 156 11.57 -15.00 5.53
CA LYS A 156 10.20 -14.61 5.91
C LYS A 156 9.37 -15.77 6.47
N LYS A 157 9.91 -16.99 6.53
CA LYS A 157 9.19 -18.22 6.92
C LYS A 157 7.89 -18.42 6.10
N ALA A 158 8.00 -18.19 4.79
CA ALA A 158 6.90 -18.21 3.84
C ALA A 158 7.08 -19.29 2.76
N MET A 159 7.88 -20.33 3.04
CA MET A 159 7.99 -21.49 2.16
C MET A 159 6.65 -22.26 2.17
N PRO A 160 6.17 -22.73 1.00
CA PRO A 160 4.96 -23.55 0.90
C PRO A 160 5.13 -24.93 1.57
#